data_AF-A0A096F682-F1
#
_entry.id   AF-A0A096F682-F1
#
_cell.length_a   1.000
_cell.length_b   1.000
_cell.length_c   1.000
_cell.angle_alpha   90.00
_cell.angle_beta   90.00
_cell.angle_gamma   90.00
#
_symmetry.space_group_name_H-M   'P 1'
#
loop_
_entity.id
_entity.type
_entity.pdbx_description
1 polymer ?
#
loop_
_entity_poly.entity_id
_entity_poly.type
_entity_poly.pdbx_seq_one_letter_code
_entity_poly.pdbx_strand_id
1 'polypeptide(L)'
;MPDNDYKGEITAMQTDAMRLLLAMGSPKFCRAVVEDSPRSIIMLFNAVHTQSKYNDEIKIIAKNLVTAALANRNSFLYHENDFYSSGLEGITQPVTTALCQSPKLVRSIETLLNPEYSRRDPWDFDQWNAYFRLLLKVFSTHVRGGPTESASSLHWAFLKISWIYSDLNKELRLDDLRPGDDLERKLRLLGELIIDMVNVVNDAVKDNIDYPQHIVQDIAKLVFSLIEAASLVRKPRKVSLRIQKTLIWDEILNSSPFRGAAGRIILMEIHNLLICSVKSCPNMDSVKILGYCLNVMGFEPVDKDSQYGSCWRKIHLALIDWVKKDIATLLEKYPRMAGECFVEGMSYDKENSRLAIHYQWEDEAEDSYCYLKIDPPKPMSM
;
A
#
# COMPACT_ATOMS: atom_id res chain seq x y z
N MET A 1 -28.01 -19.34 -15.78
CA MET A 1 -29.40 -19.60 -15.33
C MET A 1 -29.54 -21.11 -15.14
N PRO A 2 -30.04 -21.51 -13.97
CA PRO A 2 -31.48 -21.59 -13.77
C PRO A 2 -31.98 -20.45 -12.88
N ASP A 3 -33.05 -19.83 -13.36
CA ASP A 3 -33.93 -18.97 -12.58
C ASP A 3 -34.49 -19.75 -11.41
N ASN A 4 -34.23 -19.27 -10.20
CA ASN A 4 -35.03 -19.58 -9.03
C ASN A 4 -35.40 -18.25 -8.40
N ASP A 5 -36.36 -17.58 -9.05
CA ASP A 5 -37.03 -16.38 -8.56
C ASP A 5 -37.95 -16.79 -7.39
N TYR A 6 -37.34 -17.12 -6.25
CA TYR A 6 -38.06 -17.26 -4.98
C TYR A 6 -38.34 -15.85 -4.43
N LYS A 7 -39.32 -15.16 -5.02
CA LYS A 7 -39.99 -14.02 -4.37
C LYS A 7 -40.95 -14.56 -3.31
N GLY A 8 -40.39 -15.01 -2.18
CA GLY A 8 -41.19 -15.12 -0.96
C GLY A 8 -41.67 -13.71 -0.57
N GLU A 9 -42.97 -13.54 -0.37
CA GLU A 9 -43.52 -12.26 0.11
C GLU A 9 -42.80 -11.87 1.41
N ILE A 10 -42.21 -10.66 1.42
CA ILE A 10 -41.58 -10.10 2.62
C ILE A 10 -42.70 -9.88 3.64
N THR A 11 -42.63 -10.59 4.76
CA THR A 11 -43.61 -10.46 5.84
C THR A 11 -43.56 -9.05 6.45
N ALA A 12 -44.66 -8.61 7.06
CA ALA A 12 -44.70 -7.34 7.80
C ALA A 12 -43.58 -7.28 8.86
N MET A 13 -43.34 -8.39 9.57
CA MET A 13 -42.27 -8.50 10.56
C MET A 13 -40.86 -8.31 9.95
N GLN A 14 -40.61 -8.87 8.76
CA GLN A 14 -39.33 -8.66 8.07
C GLN A 14 -39.17 -7.20 7.63
N THR A 15 -40.25 -6.56 7.17
CA THR A 15 -40.24 -5.14 6.79
C THR A 15 -39.91 -4.25 7.99
N ASP A 16 -40.52 -4.51 9.14
CA ASP A 16 -40.26 -3.75 10.37
C ASP A 16 -38.84 -4.00 10.91
N ALA A 17 -38.35 -5.23 10.83
CA ALA A 17 -36.96 -5.55 11.16
C ALA A 17 -35.95 -4.83 10.26
N MET A 18 -36.21 -4.74 8.95
CA MET A 18 -35.37 -3.99 8.01
C MET A 18 -35.36 -2.50 8.35
N ARG A 19 -36.52 -1.91 8.67
CA ARG A 19 -36.61 -0.50 9.11
C ARG A 19 -35.82 -0.24 10.38
N LEU A 20 -35.85 -1.16 11.33
CA LEU A 20 -35.03 -1.07 12.56
C LEU A 20 -33.54 -1.13 12.23
N LEU A 21 -33.10 -2.06 11.37
CA LEU A 21 -31.70 -2.13 10.95
C LEU A 21 -31.25 -0.87 10.21
N LEU A 22 -32.10 -0.29 9.35
CA LEU A 22 -31.81 0.99 8.71
C LEU A 22 -31.70 2.14 9.71
N ALA A 23 -32.58 2.19 10.73
CA ALA A 23 -32.50 3.19 11.79
C ALA A 23 -31.21 3.03 12.63
N MET A 24 -30.83 1.78 12.93
CA MET A 24 -29.55 1.45 13.57
C MET A 24 -28.35 1.83 12.69
N GLY A 25 -28.52 1.80 11.37
CA GLY A 25 -27.51 2.25 10.41
C GLY A 25 -27.32 3.76 10.37
N SER A 26 -28.09 4.57 11.10
CA SER A 26 -27.90 6.03 11.09
C SER A 26 -26.58 6.45 11.76
N PRO A 27 -25.85 7.46 11.23
CA PRO A 27 -24.59 7.91 11.84
C PRO A 27 -24.74 8.35 13.31
N LYS A 28 -25.89 8.94 13.67
CA LYS A 28 -26.18 9.35 15.04
C LYS A 28 -26.28 8.15 15.99
N PHE A 29 -26.95 7.08 15.56
CA PHE A 29 -27.06 5.85 16.35
C PHE A 29 -25.70 5.16 16.48
N CYS A 30 -24.95 5.01 15.38
CA CYS A 30 -23.63 4.39 15.41
C CYS A 30 -22.65 5.12 16.34
N ARG A 31 -22.68 6.46 16.40
CA ARG A 31 -21.87 7.22 17.38
C ARG A 31 -22.21 6.86 18.82
N ALA A 32 -23.49 6.87 19.18
CA ALA A 32 -23.92 6.52 20.54
C ALA A 32 -23.56 5.06 20.89
N VAL A 33 -23.71 4.13 19.95
CA VAL A 33 -23.33 2.73 20.18
C VAL A 33 -21.83 2.56 20.38
N VAL A 34 -21.00 3.24 19.59
CA VAL A 34 -19.54 3.19 19.72
C VAL A 34 -19.07 3.77 21.05
N GLU A 35 -19.71 4.84 21.52
CA GLU A 35 -19.34 5.53 22.76
C GLU A 35 -19.82 4.78 24.00
N ASP A 36 -21.10 4.38 24.03
CA ASP A 36 -21.76 3.94 25.26
C ASP A 36 -22.10 2.45 25.31
N SER A 37 -22.14 1.76 24.14
CA SER A 37 -22.56 0.36 24.09
C SER A 37 -21.79 -0.50 23.07
N PRO A 38 -20.45 -0.65 23.20
CA PRO A 38 -19.66 -1.54 22.35
C PRO A 38 -20.18 -3.00 22.32
N ARG A 39 -20.79 -3.44 23.43
CA ARG A 39 -21.42 -4.77 23.53
C ARG A 39 -22.54 -5.00 22.52
N SER A 40 -23.27 -3.95 22.15
CA SER A 40 -24.30 -4.04 21.11
C SER A 40 -23.71 -4.38 19.74
N ILE A 41 -22.50 -3.89 19.44
CA ILE A 41 -21.77 -4.23 18.21
C ILE A 41 -21.47 -5.72 18.18
N ILE A 42 -20.93 -6.25 19.29
CA ILE A 42 -20.60 -7.67 19.44
C ILE A 42 -21.84 -8.55 19.21
N MET A 43 -22.95 -8.22 19.88
CA MET A 43 -24.19 -8.99 19.76
C MET A 43 -24.74 -8.97 18.33
N LEU A 44 -24.72 -7.81 17.68
CA LEU A 44 -25.19 -7.65 16.30
C LEU A 44 -24.35 -8.50 15.34
N PHE A 45 -23.02 -8.38 15.39
CA PHE A 45 -22.16 -9.08 14.43
C PHE A 45 -22.08 -10.59 14.68
N ASN A 46 -22.21 -11.03 15.94
CA ASN A 46 -22.45 -12.44 16.24
C ASN A 46 -23.75 -12.94 15.62
N ALA A 47 -24.85 -12.18 15.71
CA ALA A 47 -26.13 -12.57 15.11
C ALA A 47 -26.06 -12.60 13.58
N VAL A 48 -25.39 -11.61 12.97
CA VAL A 48 -25.09 -11.57 11.52
C VAL A 48 -24.32 -12.81 11.08
N HIS A 49 -23.27 -13.16 11.82
CA HIS A 49 -22.45 -14.34 11.55
C HIS A 49 -23.28 -15.63 11.66
N THR A 50 -23.97 -15.86 12.79
CA THR A 50 -24.78 -17.05 13.04
C THR A 50 -25.89 -17.22 12.01
N GLN A 51 -26.52 -16.13 11.58
CA GLN A 51 -27.60 -16.18 10.58
C GLN A 51 -27.09 -16.16 9.13
N SER A 52 -25.81 -15.88 8.91
CA SER A 52 -25.23 -15.69 7.57
C SER A 52 -26.00 -14.68 6.68
N LYS A 53 -26.53 -13.61 7.28
CA LYS A 53 -27.28 -12.55 6.58
C LYS A 53 -26.46 -11.28 6.47
N TYR A 54 -26.03 -10.94 5.25
CA TYR A 54 -25.12 -9.82 4.96
C TYR A 54 -25.79 -8.75 4.10
N ASN A 55 -27.02 -8.41 4.46
CA ASN A 55 -27.85 -7.48 3.69
C ASN A 55 -27.27 -6.06 3.69
N ASP A 56 -27.78 -5.20 2.82
CA ASP A 56 -27.29 -3.82 2.66
C ASP A 56 -27.42 -2.99 3.94
N GLU A 57 -28.40 -3.27 4.80
CA GLU A 57 -28.52 -2.60 6.10
C GLU A 57 -27.31 -2.90 6.99
N ILE A 58 -26.81 -4.15 6.99
CA ILE A 58 -25.62 -4.53 7.75
C ILE A 58 -24.38 -3.84 7.18
N LYS A 59 -24.30 -3.69 5.85
CA LYS A 59 -23.22 -2.93 5.21
C LYS A 59 -23.24 -1.45 5.62
N ILE A 60 -24.41 -0.82 5.66
CA ILE A 60 -24.54 0.57 6.11
C ILE A 60 -24.13 0.70 7.59
N ILE A 61 -24.59 -0.22 8.45
CA ILE A 61 -24.22 -0.24 9.87
C ILE A 61 -22.70 -0.39 10.02
N ALA A 62 -22.08 -1.34 9.31
CA ALA A 62 -20.63 -1.57 9.38
C ALA A 62 -19.84 -0.32 9.00
N LYS A 63 -20.19 0.34 7.89
CA LYS A 63 -19.58 1.60 7.46
C LYS A 63 -19.65 2.66 8.55
N ASN A 64 -20.85 2.88 9.08
CA ASN A 64 -21.10 3.99 10.00
C ASN A 64 -20.54 3.71 11.41
N LEU A 65 -20.48 2.44 11.84
CA LEU A 65 -19.78 2.05 13.07
C LEU A 65 -18.27 2.30 12.97
N VAL A 66 -17.61 1.86 11.88
CA VAL A 66 -16.16 2.08 11.71
C VAL A 66 -15.86 3.57 11.56
N THR A 67 -16.72 4.32 10.85
CA THR A 67 -16.61 5.79 10.75
C THR A 67 -16.70 6.45 12.12
N ALA A 68 -17.71 6.08 12.93
CA ALA A 68 -17.89 6.62 14.27
C ALA A 68 -16.73 6.23 15.21
N ALA A 69 -16.24 4.99 15.10
CA ALA A 69 -15.11 4.50 15.86
C ALA A 69 -13.82 5.27 15.52
N LEU A 70 -13.53 5.50 14.25
CA LEU A 70 -12.36 6.30 13.86
C LEU A 70 -12.44 7.75 14.35
N ALA A 71 -13.62 8.34 14.40
CA ALA A 71 -13.83 9.69 14.92
C ALA A 71 -13.71 9.77 16.45
N ASN A 72 -14.00 8.67 17.17
CA ASN A 72 -13.97 8.63 18.63
C ASN A 72 -12.69 7.97 19.14
N ARG A 73 -11.78 8.77 19.73
CA ARG A 73 -10.51 8.29 20.31
C ARG A 73 -10.70 7.34 21.50
N ASN A 74 -11.89 7.33 22.12
CA ASN A 74 -12.26 6.39 23.18
C ASN A 74 -12.90 5.10 22.64
N SER A 75 -12.92 4.88 21.32
CA SER A 75 -13.51 3.68 20.74
C SER A 75 -12.61 2.46 20.84
N PHE A 76 -13.21 1.29 20.58
CA PHE A 76 -12.51 0.01 20.51
C PHE A 76 -11.33 -0.01 19.53
N LEU A 77 -11.32 0.83 18.47
CA LEU A 77 -10.20 0.87 17.53
C LEU A 77 -8.90 1.41 18.15
N TYR A 78 -9.00 2.21 19.22
CA TYR A 78 -7.85 2.76 19.94
C TYR A 78 -7.51 1.97 21.21
N HIS A 79 -8.51 1.30 21.80
CA HIS A 79 -8.39 0.61 23.08
C HIS A 79 -8.46 -0.92 23.00
N GLU A 80 -8.49 -1.54 21.82
CA GLU A 80 -8.28 -2.99 21.66
C GLU A 80 -6.89 -3.29 21.07
N ASN A 81 -5.85 -2.54 21.48
CA ASN A 81 -4.54 -2.60 20.84
C ASN A 81 -3.56 -3.61 21.47
N ASP A 82 -3.27 -3.45 22.76
CA ASP A 82 -2.24 -4.23 23.43
C ASP A 82 -2.52 -4.39 24.93
N PHE A 83 -1.89 -5.40 25.55
CA PHE A 83 -2.10 -5.70 26.96
C PHE A 83 -1.69 -4.56 27.91
N TYR A 84 -0.62 -3.83 27.60
CA TYR A 84 -0.04 -2.84 28.52
C TYR A 84 -0.87 -1.57 28.57
N SER A 85 -1.42 -1.12 27.44
CA SER A 85 -2.25 0.08 27.34
C SER A 85 -3.73 -0.21 27.58
N SER A 86 -4.19 -1.42 27.23
CA SER A 86 -5.61 -1.76 27.12
C SER A 86 -6.06 -2.94 27.99
N GLY A 87 -5.15 -3.54 28.76
CA GLY A 87 -5.47 -4.64 29.66
C GLY A 87 -6.12 -5.84 28.95
N LEU A 88 -7.21 -6.35 29.53
CA LEU A 88 -7.93 -7.52 29.00
C LEU A 88 -8.52 -7.27 27.60
N GLU A 89 -8.99 -6.05 27.33
CA GLU A 89 -9.60 -5.69 26.04
C GLU A 89 -8.56 -5.66 24.92
N GLY A 90 -7.31 -5.30 25.23
CA GLY A 90 -6.19 -5.40 24.29
C GLY A 90 -5.86 -6.84 23.89
N ILE A 91 -6.04 -7.81 24.80
CA ILE A 91 -5.82 -9.24 24.50
C ILE A 91 -7.01 -9.83 23.75
N THR A 92 -8.21 -9.59 24.26
CA THR A 92 -9.42 -10.27 23.77
C THR A 92 -10.00 -9.63 22.52
N GLN A 93 -9.76 -8.33 22.31
CA GLN A 93 -10.23 -7.52 21.18
C GLN A 93 -11.68 -7.84 20.81
N PRO A 94 -12.64 -7.76 21.76
CA PRO A 94 -13.93 -8.41 21.62
C PRO A 94 -14.77 -7.83 20.46
N VAL A 95 -14.74 -6.52 20.24
CA VAL A 95 -15.47 -5.89 19.13
C VAL A 95 -14.78 -6.20 17.81
N THR A 96 -13.46 -6.03 17.73
CA THR A 96 -12.67 -6.31 16.52
C THR A 96 -12.80 -7.77 16.10
N THR A 97 -12.81 -8.68 17.06
CA THR A 97 -13.01 -10.12 16.83
C THR A 97 -14.41 -10.42 16.32
N ALA A 98 -15.45 -9.76 16.83
CA ALA A 98 -16.82 -9.92 16.30
C ALA A 98 -16.94 -9.39 14.85
N LEU A 99 -16.31 -8.26 14.54
CA LEU A 99 -16.28 -7.68 13.19
C LEU A 99 -15.51 -8.53 12.18
N CYS A 100 -14.51 -9.30 12.64
CA CYS A 100 -13.60 -10.08 11.79
C CYS A 100 -13.73 -11.59 12.02
N GLN A 101 -14.89 -12.05 12.53
CA GLN A 101 -15.05 -13.40 13.10
C GLN A 101 -14.85 -14.53 12.08
N SER A 102 -15.22 -14.32 10.81
CA SER A 102 -15.07 -15.36 9.79
C SER A 102 -14.75 -14.80 8.41
N PRO A 103 -14.03 -15.56 7.57
CA PRO A 103 -13.72 -15.16 6.20
C PRO A 103 -14.95 -14.80 5.38
N LYS A 104 -16.07 -15.53 5.57
CA LYS A 104 -17.33 -15.25 4.88
C LYS A 104 -17.86 -13.85 5.23
N LEU A 105 -17.82 -13.47 6.49
CA LEU A 105 -18.30 -12.17 6.94
C LEU A 105 -17.47 -11.02 6.34
N VAL A 106 -16.14 -11.06 6.45
CA VAL A 106 -15.28 -10.00 5.90
C VAL A 106 -15.32 -9.90 4.38
N ARG A 107 -15.59 -11.00 3.68
CA ARG A 107 -15.81 -11.02 2.22
C ARG A 107 -17.17 -10.42 1.84
N SER A 108 -18.23 -10.69 2.62
CA SER A 108 -19.60 -10.24 2.31
C SER A 108 -19.91 -8.80 2.72
N ILE A 109 -19.26 -8.27 3.76
CA ILE A 109 -19.47 -6.89 4.22
C ILE A 109 -18.43 -5.97 3.55
N GLU A 110 -18.68 -5.63 2.29
CA GLU A 110 -17.76 -4.83 1.46
C GLU A 110 -17.45 -3.43 2.02
N THR A 111 -18.33 -2.89 2.86
CA THR A 111 -18.22 -1.54 3.41
C THR A 111 -17.46 -1.47 4.73
N LEU A 112 -17.05 -2.60 5.32
CA LEU A 112 -16.37 -2.65 6.62
C LEU A 112 -15.10 -1.81 6.63
N LEU A 113 -14.34 -1.86 5.54
CA LEU A 113 -13.10 -1.08 5.35
C LEU A 113 -13.33 0.15 4.46
N ASN A 114 -14.59 0.60 4.35
CA ASN A 114 -14.94 1.81 3.60
C ASN A 114 -15.60 2.89 4.49
N PRO A 115 -15.01 3.27 5.64
CA PRO A 115 -15.53 4.36 6.45
C PRO A 115 -15.55 5.69 5.68
N GLU A 116 -16.41 6.60 6.10
CA GLU A 116 -16.48 7.94 5.52
C GLU A 116 -15.14 8.66 5.72
N TYR A 117 -14.67 9.30 4.66
CA TYR A 117 -13.44 10.07 4.67
C TYR A 117 -13.68 11.38 3.91
N SER A 118 -13.21 12.47 4.49
CA SER A 118 -13.30 13.79 3.89
C SER A 118 -11.90 14.29 3.59
N ARG A 119 -11.64 14.69 2.33
CA ARG A 119 -10.39 15.42 2.00
C ARG A 119 -10.30 16.77 2.70
N ARG A 120 -11.42 17.33 3.16
CA ARG A 120 -11.44 18.60 3.92
C ARG A 120 -11.03 18.40 5.38
N ASP A 121 -11.14 17.17 5.88
CA ASP A 121 -10.81 16.78 7.24
C ASP A 121 -10.07 15.44 7.19
N PRO A 122 -8.82 15.47 6.67
CA PRO A 122 -8.05 14.25 6.48
C PRO A 122 -7.74 13.60 7.81
N TRP A 123 -7.66 12.27 7.81
CA TRP A 123 -7.27 11.54 9.00
C TRP A 123 -5.86 11.91 9.46
N ASP A 124 -5.73 12.09 10.77
CA ASP A 124 -4.44 12.21 11.42
C ASP A 124 -3.72 10.86 11.52
N PHE A 125 -2.49 10.89 12.04
CA PHE A 125 -1.67 9.69 12.21
C PHE A 125 -2.37 8.60 13.05
N ASP A 126 -3.04 8.97 14.14
CA ASP A 126 -3.66 8.01 15.05
C ASP A 126 -4.86 7.33 14.39
N GLN A 127 -5.64 8.07 13.60
CA GLN A 127 -6.73 7.51 12.79
C GLN A 127 -6.24 6.54 11.73
N TRP A 128 -5.16 6.89 11.01
CA TRP A 128 -4.55 5.96 10.05
C TRP A 128 -4.06 4.69 10.72
N ASN A 129 -3.40 4.81 11.87
CA ASN A 129 -2.90 3.67 12.62
C ASN A 129 -4.04 2.75 13.10
N ALA A 130 -5.09 3.33 13.69
CA ALA A 130 -6.28 2.61 14.11
C ALA A 130 -6.97 1.89 12.92
N TYR A 131 -7.08 2.56 11.78
CA TYR A 131 -7.63 1.98 10.55
C TYR A 131 -6.77 0.82 10.02
N PHE A 132 -5.44 0.96 10.00
CA PHE A 132 -4.52 -0.09 9.52
C PHE A 132 -4.53 -1.34 10.40
N ARG A 133 -4.72 -1.19 11.72
CA ARG A 133 -4.90 -2.35 12.61
C ARG A 133 -6.17 -3.14 12.27
N LEU A 134 -7.29 -2.45 12.04
CA LEU A 134 -8.53 -3.10 11.59
C LEU A 134 -8.34 -3.77 10.22
N LEU A 135 -7.72 -3.06 9.28
CA LEU A 135 -7.41 -3.59 7.95
C LEU A 135 -6.56 -4.86 8.03
N LEU A 136 -5.49 -4.86 8.83
CA LEU A 136 -4.62 -6.01 9.01
C LEU A 136 -5.37 -7.20 9.62
N LYS A 137 -6.29 -6.96 10.56
CA LYS A 137 -7.15 -8.01 11.11
C LYS A 137 -8.06 -8.61 10.04
N VAL A 138 -8.74 -7.77 9.27
CA VAL A 138 -9.61 -8.20 8.15
C VAL A 138 -8.80 -8.99 7.12
N PHE A 139 -7.62 -8.48 6.75
CA PHE A 139 -6.70 -9.12 5.81
C PHE A 139 -6.26 -10.50 6.32
N SER A 140 -5.86 -10.62 7.59
CA SER A 140 -5.46 -11.88 8.21
C SER A 140 -6.59 -12.91 8.22
N THR A 141 -7.81 -12.51 8.60
CA THR A 141 -8.99 -13.38 8.52
C THR A 141 -9.25 -13.83 7.09
N HIS A 142 -9.10 -12.93 6.10
CA HIS A 142 -9.33 -13.26 4.70
C HIS A 142 -8.30 -14.26 4.16
N VAL A 143 -7.01 -14.04 4.42
CA VAL A 143 -5.90 -14.92 3.99
C VAL A 143 -6.04 -16.32 4.57
N ARG A 144 -6.38 -16.43 5.87
CA ARG A 144 -6.56 -17.72 6.54
C ARG A 144 -7.86 -18.45 6.13
N GLY A 145 -8.71 -17.81 5.33
CA GLY A 145 -10.00 -18.33 4.92
C GLY A 145 -10.02 -19.19 3.67
N GLY A 146 -8.86 -19.64 3.19
CA GLY A 146 -8.73 -20.50 2.02
C GLY A 146 -8.83 -19.78 0.65
N PRO A 147 -8.61 -20.51 -0.45
CA PRO A 147 -8.54 -20.00 -1.82
C PRO A 147 -9.94 -19.72 -2.38
N THR A 148 -10.62 -18.71 -1.85
CA THR A 148 -11.90 -18.26 -2.41
C THR A 148 -11.75 -16.88 -3.05
N GLU A 149 -12.87 -16.37 -3.58
CA GLU A 149 -13.00 -15.04 -4.19
C GLU A 149 -12.44 -13.90 -3.32
N SER A 150 -12.04 -12.83 -4.02
CA SER A 150 -11.53 -11.59 -3.44
C SER A 150 -12.53 -10.93 -2.50
N ALA A 151 -12.05 -10.35 -1.40
CA ALA A 151 -12.88 -9.54 -0.52
C ALA A 151 -13.00 -8.12 -1.10
N SER A 152 -14.21 -7.74 -1.53
CA SER A 152 -14.48 -6.38 -2.02
C SER A 152 -14.12 -5.29 -1.00
N SER A 153 -14.17 -5.60 0.30
CA SER A 153 -13.71 -4.71 1.37
C SER A 153 -12.22 -4.34 1.28
N LEU A 154 -11.36 -5.29 0.89
CA LEU A 154 -9.91 -5.03 0.70
C LEU A 154 -9.65 -4.13 -0.51
N HIS A 155 -10.43 -4.29 -1.58
CA HIS A 155 -10.34 -3.40 -2.75
C HIS A 155 -10.57 -1.94 -2.35
N TRP A 156 -11.65 -1.66 -1.59
CA TRP A 156 -11.92 -0.31 -1.08
C TRP A 156 -10.82 0.20 -0.16
N ALA A 157 -10.24 -0.69 0.66
CA ALA A 157 -9.15 -0.32 1.53
C ALA A 157 -7.91 0.14 0.76
N PHE A 158 -7.50 -0.60 -0.27
CA PHE A 158 -6.35 -0.22 -1.10
C PHE A 158 -6.56 1.09 -1.84
N LEU A 159 -7.79 1.37 -2.30
CA LEU A 159 -8.12 2.68 -2.86
C LEU A 159 -7.96 3.81 -1.83
N LYS A 160 -8.40 3.61 -0.58
CA LYS A 160 -8.23 4.62 0.49
C LYS A 160 -6.78 4.82 0.88
N ILE A 161 -5.98 3.75 0.92
CA ILE A 161 -4.55 3.85 1.27
C ILE A 161 -3.84 4.82 0.34
N SER A 162 -4.26 4.97 -0.92
CA SER A 162 -3.67 5.97 -1.83
C SER A 162 -3.67 7.40 -1.31
N TRP A 163 -4.56 7.73 -0.37
CA TRP A 163 -4.63 9.06 0.22
C TRP A 163 -3.48 9.33 1.22
N ILE A 164 -2.90 8.30 1.83
CA ILE A 164 -1.81 8.47 2.82
C ILE A 164 -0.54 9.04 2.19
N TYR A 165 -0.32 8.76 0.90
CA TYR A 165 0.83 9.24 0.12
C TYR A 165 0.42 10.24 -0.97
N SER A 166 -0.78 10.82 -0.87
CA SER A 166 -1.27 11.79 -1.87
C SER A 166 -0.49 13.11 -1.88
N ASP A 167 0.22 13.40 -0.78
CA ASP A 167 1.11 14.56 -0.65
C ASP A 167 2.47 14.36 -1.35
N LEU A 168 2.77 13.16 -1.86
CA LEU A 168 3.98 12.92 -2.65
C LEU A 168 3.91 13.63 -4.00
N ASN A 169 4.70 14.69 -4.16
CA ASN A 169 4.74 15.48 -5.38
C ASN A 169 6.12 16.13 -5.62
N LYS A 170 6.24 16.87 -6.74
CA LYS A 170 7.49 17.52 -7.18
C LYS A 170 7.89 18.74 -6.34
N GLU A 171 7.00 19.24 -5.49
CA GLU A 171 7.12 20.49 -4.72
C GLU A 171 7.57 20.28 -3.26
N LEU A 172 7.75 19.02 -2.83
CA LEU A 172 8.25 18.68 -1.50
C LEU A 172 9.59 19.37 -1.22
N ARG A 173 9.71 19.94 -0.03
CA ARG A 173 10.88 20.66 0.47
C ARG A 173 11.60 19.81 1.52
N LEU A 174 12.85 20.19 1.83
CA LEU A 174 13.64 19.54 2.89
C LEU A 174 12.94 19.57 4.25
N ASP A 175 12.17 20.63 4.52
CA ASP A 175 11.44 20.81 5.78
C ASP A 175 10.18 19.94 5.90
N ASP A 176 9.75 19.26 4.82
CA ASP A 176 8.54 18.42 4.81
C ASP A 176 8.84 16.94 5.18
N LEU A 177 10.10 16.61 5.50
CA LEU A 177 10.59 15.26 5.82
C LEU A 177 11.63 15.24 6.95
N ARG A 178 11.52 16.15 7.90
CA ARG A 178 12.30 16.05 9.13
C ARG A 178 11.84 14.82 9.91
N PRO A 179 12.74 14.13 10.64
CA PRO A 179 12.36 13.00 11.46
C PRO A 179 11.22 13.37 12.42
N GLY A 180 10.09 12.69 12.27
CA GLY A 180 8.88 12.93 13.06
C GLY A 180 7.81 13.78 12.37
N ASP A 181 8.07 14.30 11.18
CA ASP A 181 7.06 14.98 10.35
C ASP A 181 5.94 14.03 9.95
N ASP A 182 4.75 14.58 9.78
CA ASP A 182 3.52 13.82 9.55
C ASP A 182 3.61 12.93 8.30
N LEU A 183 4.18 13.43 7.20
CA LEU A 183 4.38 12.65 5.97
C LEU A 183 5.33 11.47 6.19
N GLU A 184 6.49 11.69 6.82
CA GLU A 184 7.43 10.60 7.10
C GLU A 184 6.78 9.54 8.00
N ARG A 185 6.10 9.96 9.06
CA ARG A 185 5.39 9.06 9.98
C ARG A 185 4.32 8.24 9.25
N LYS A 186 3.53 8.88 8.40
CA LYS A 186 2.50 8.24 7.57
C LYS A 186 3.08 7.22 6.59
N LEU A 187 4.20 7.53 5.93
CA LEU A 187 4.89 6.60 5.04
C LEU A 187 5.48 5.40 5.78
N ARG A 188 6.08 5.62 6.96
CA ARG A 188 6.58 4.53 7.83
C ARG A 188 5.44 3.62 8.27
N LEU A 189 4.32 4.20 8.70
CA LEU A 189 3.12 3.45 9.09
C LEU A 189 2.56 2.60 7.93
N LEU A 190 2.57 3.12 6.69
CA LEU A 190 2.22 2.32 5.51
C LEU A 190 3.24 1.20 5.25
N GLY A 191 4.54 1.48 5.42
CA GLY A 191 5.58 0.47 5.31
C GLY A 191 5.38 -0.68 6.30
N GLU A 192 5.10 -0.38 7.56
CA GLU A 192 4.76 -1.35 8.60
C GLU A 192 3.56 -2.21 8.21
N LEU A 193 2.46 -1.59 7.74
CA LEU A 193 1.30 -2.33 7.24
C LEU A 193 1.68 -3.32 6.13
N ILE A 194 2.46 -2.89 5.13
CA ILE A 194 2.87 -3.75 4.01
C ILE A 194 3.71 -4.93 4.51
N ILE A 195 4.67 -4.65 5.41
CA ILE A 195 5.53 -5.66 6.03
C ILE A 195 4.69 -6.69 6.80
N ASP A 196 3.71 -6.23 7.57
CA ASP A 196 2.81 -7.10 8.34
C ASP A 196 1.88 -7.92 7.44
N MET A 197 1.39 -7.35 6.34
CA MET A 197 0.62 -8.11 5.34
C MET A 197 1.46 -9.23 4.72
N VAL A 198 2.74 -8.99 4.41
CA VAL A 198 3.64 -10.04 3.90
C VAL A 198 3.90 -11.10 4.96
N ASN A 199 4.06 -10.71 6.24
CA ASN A 199 4.17 -11.67 7.35
C ASN A 199 2.95 -12.57 7.46
N VAL A 200 1.73 -12.01 7.39
CA VAL A 200 0.49 -12.80 7.41
C VAL A 200 0.47 -13.88 6.33
N VAL A 201 0.93 -13.57 5.12
CA VAL A 201 0.99 -14.56 4.02
C VAL A 201 2.12 -15.58 4.24
N ASN A 202 3.29 -15.15 4.71
CA ASN A 202 4.38 -16.06 5.07
C ASN A 202 3.97 -17.04 6.17
N ASP A 203 3.23 -16.58 7.18
CA ASP A 203 2.70 -17.42 8.25
C ASP A 203 1.68 -18.43 7.71
N ALA A 204 0.78 -18.02 6.81
CA ALA A 204 -0.12 -18.95 6.15
C ALA A 204 0.64 -20.05 5.37
N VAL A 205 1.71 -19.68 4.64
CA VAL A 205 2.58 -20.66 3.98
C VAL A 205 3.23 -21.61 4.98
N LYS A 206 3.76 -21.09 6.10
CA LYS A 206 4.40 -21.89 7.15
C LYS A 206 3.41 -22.86 7.80
N ASP A 207 2.17 -22.43 7.98
CA ASP A 207 1.09 -23.22 8.57
C ASP A 207 0.43 -24.18 7.56
N ASN A 208 0.93 -24.26 6.32
CA ASN A 208 0.34 -25.02 5.21
C ASN A 208 -1.13 -24.65 4.92
N ILE A 209 -1.48 -23.39 5.14
CA ILE A 209 -2.80 -22.83 4.82
C ILE A 209 -2.75 -22.31 3.39
N ASP A 210 -3.61 -22.85 2.53
CA ASP A 210 -3.80 -22.31 1.19
C ASP A 210 -4.44 -20.92 1.27
N TYR A 211 -3.92 -19.97 0.50
CA TYR A 211 -4.36 -18.57 0.52
C TYR A 211 -4.72 -18.10 -0.88
N PRO A 212 -5.58 -17.07 -1.01
CA PRO A 212 -5.99 -16.62 -2.33
C PRO A 212 -4.81 -16.05 -3.14
N GLN A 213 -4.57 -16.61 -4.33
CA GLN A 213 -3.42 -16.23 -5.17
C GLN A 213 -3.38 -14.74 -5.53
N HIS A 214 -4.54 -14.08 -5.64
CA HIS A 214 -4.64 -12.65 -5.95
C HIS A 214 -4.03 -11.76 -4.87
N ILE A 215 -3.86 -12.25 -3.63
CA ILE A 215 -3.24 -11.49 -2.53
C ILE A 215 -1.79 -11.08 -2.85
N VAL A 216 -1.05 -11.94 -3.55
CA VAL A 216 0.31 -11.63 -4.02
C VAL A 216 0.27 -10.41 -4.95
N GLN A 217 -0.69 -10.41 -5.88
CA GLN A 217 -0.86 -9.34 -6.85
C GLN A 217 -1.34 -8.04 -6.19
N ASP A 218 -2.23 -8.15 -5.21
CA ASP A 218 -2.77 -6.99 -4.49
C ASP A 218 -1.68 -6.27 -3.68
N ILE A 219 -0.86 -7.01 -2.93
CA ILE A 219 0.29 -6.44 -2.22
C ILE A 219 1.28 -5.85 -3.22
N ALA A 220 1.60 -6.56 -4.31
CA ALA A 220 2.53 -6.08 -5.32
C ALA A 220 2.03 -4.77 -5.97
N LYS A 221 0.74 -4.67 -6.29
CA LYS A 221 0.11 -3.45 -6.83
C LYS A 221 0.11 -2.31 -5.82
N LEU A 222 -0.17 -2.58 -4.54
CA LEU A 222 -0.10 -1.57 -3.49
C LEU A 222 1.30 -0.96 -3.39
N VAL A 223 2.33 -1.81 -3.35
CA VAL A 223 3.73 -1.37 -3.30
C VAL A 223 4.12 -0.64 -4.59
N PHE A 224 3.72 -1.14 -5.75
CA PHE A 224 3.99 -0.49 -7.03
C PHE A 224 3.34 0.90 -7.12
N SER A 225 2.11 1.05 -6.61
CA SER A 225 1.41 2.35 -6.58
C SER A 225 2.12 3.36 -5.67
N LEU A 226 2.66 2.89 -4.54
CA LEU A 226 3.52 3.71 -3.67
C LEU A 226 4.82 4.12 -4.38
N ILE A 227 5.44 3.22 -5.14
CA ILE A 227 6.63 3.53 -5.95
C ILE A 227 6.30 4.55 -7.05
N GLU A 228 5.16 4.41 -7.72
CA GLU A 228 4.68 5.38 -8.72
C GLU A 228 4.50 6.77 -8.10
N ALA A 229 3.85 6.87 -6.94
CA ALA A 229 3.71 8.14 -6.22
C ALA A 229 5.08 8.71 -5.80
N ALA A 230 5.97 7.88 -5.26
CA ALA A 230 7.32 8.29 -4.86
C ALA A 230 8.19 8.73 -6.04
N SER A 231 7.99 8.19 -7.23
CA SER A 231 8.70 8.58 -8.45
C SER A 231 8.43 10.02 -8.87
N LEU A 232 7.35 10.64 -8.39
CA LEU A 232 7.05 12.06 -8.61
C LEU A 232 8.01 12.98 -7.85
N VAL A 233 8.58 12.52 -6.73
CA VAL A 233 9.47 13.29 -5.87
C VAL A 233 10.88 13.27 -6.44
N ARG A 234 11.32 14.37 -7.04
CA ARG A 234 12.59 14.40 -7.80
C ARG A 234 13.60 15.41 -7.26
N LYS A 235 13.12 16.42 -6.54
CA LYS A 235 13.91 17.47 -5.92
C LYS A 235 13.27 17.84 -4.57
N PRO A 236 14.05 18.30 -3.59
CA PRO A 236 15.51 18.20 -3.53
C PRO A 236 16.00 16.74 -3.51
N ARG A 237 17.22 16.46 -3.98
CA ARG A 237 17.70 15.07 -4.10
C ARG A 237 17.72 14.33 -2.76
N LYS A 238 18.03 15.02 -1.66
CA LYS A 238 17.99 14.43 -0.31
C LYS A 238 16.60 13.94 0.07
N VAL A 239 15.56 14.71 -0.27
CA VAL A 239 14.15 14.35 -0.05
C VAL A 239 13.78 13.13 -0.90
N SER A 240 14.13 13.13 -2.19
CA SER A 240 13.83 12.00 -3.07
C SER A 240 14.57 10.73 -2.64
N LEU A 241 15.84 10.81 -2.23
CA LEU A 241 16.59 9.68 -1.68
C LEU A 241 15.98 9.17 -0.38
N ARG A 242 15.61 10.05 0.55
CA ARG A 242 14.98 9.66 1.81
C ARG A 242 13.70 8.87 1.57
N ILE A 243 12.80 9.35 0.71
CA ILE A 243 11.55 8.65 0.40
C ILE A 243 11.83 7.37 -0.40
N GLN A 244 12.46 7.50 -1.57
CA GLN A 244 12.55 6.41 -2.54
C GLN A 244 13.48 5.30 -2.07
N LYS A 245 14.68 5.67 -1.60
CA LYS A 245 15.70 4.70 -1.19
C LYS A 245 15.50 4.27 0.26
N THR A 246 15.44 5.20 1.20
CA THR A 246 15.41 4.81 2.63
C THR A 246 14.05 4.25 3.03
N LEU A 247 12.97 5.03 2.92
CA LEU A 247 11.66 4.65 3.44
C LEU A 247 11.00 3.53 2.63
N ILE A 248 11.15 3.53 1.30
CA ILE A 248 10.47 2.55 0.44
C ILE A 248 11.39 1.36 0.13
N TRP A 249 12.55 1.59 -0.48
CA TRP A 249 13.38 0.47 -0.92
C TRP A 249 14.04 -0.28 0.22
N ASP A 250 14.71 0.42 1.13
CA ASP A 250 15.50 -0.21 2.19
C ASP A 250 14.61 -0.70 3.34
N GLU A 251 13.67 0.12 3.81
CA GLU A 251 12.81 -0.25 4.94
C GLU A 251 11.70 -1.24 4.56
N ILE A 252 11.09 -1.15 3.36
CA ILE A 252 10.02 -2.07 2.94
C ILE A 252 10.58 -3.24 2.13
N LEU A 253 11.14 -2.98 0.95
CA LEU A 253 11.49 -4.05 -0.01
C LEU A 253 12.68 -4.91 0.43
N ASN A 254 13.59 -4.36 1.24
CA ASN A 254 14.71 -5.09 1.81
C ASN A 254 14.44 -5.66 3.22
N SER A 255 13.23 -5.49 3.76
CA SER A 255 12.84 -6.05 5.05
C SER A 255 12.85 -7.59 5.06
N SER A 256 12.96 -8.15 6.27
CA SER A 256 13.02 -9.60 6.46
C SER A 256 11.79 -10.37 5.94
N PRO A 257 10.54 -9.86 5.99
CA PRO A 257 9.38 -10.61 5.48
C PRO A 257 9.43 -10.83 3.97
N PHE A 258 9.99 -9.90 3.19
CA PHE A 258 10.21 -10.07 1.76
C PHE A 258 11.30 -11.11 1.44
N ARG A 259 12.07 -11.58 2.43
CA ARG A 259 12.99 -12.71 2.29
C ARG A 259 12.31 -14.06 2.51
N GLY A 260 11.09 -14.09 3.04
CA GLY A 260 10.27 -15.28 3.21
C GLY A 260 9.80 -15.92 1.89
N ALA A 261 9.17 -17.08 1.97
CA ALA A 261 8.73 -17.83 0.79
C ALA A 261 7.71 -17.05 -0.06
N ALA A 262 6.65 -16.53 0.57
CA ALA A 262 5.66 -15.69 -0.11
C ALA A 262 6.23 -14.32 -0.47
N GLY A 263 7.00 -13.72 0.46
CA GLY A 263 7.67 -12.44 0.24
C GLY A 263 8.52 -12.39 -1.03
N ARG A 264 9.27 -13.45 -1.34
CA ARG A 264 10.05 -13.53 -2.59
C ARG A 264 9.19 -13.58 -3.85
N ILE A 265 8.02 -14.20 -3.80
CA ILE A 265 7.07 -14.25 -4.92
C ILE A 265 6.47 -12.85 -5.15
N ILE A 266 6.06 -12.17 -4.07
CA ILE A 266 5.57 -10.78 -4.13
C ILE A 266 6.66 -9.86 -4.70
N LEU A 267 7.90 -10.00 -4.21
CA LEU A 267 9.03 -9.20 -4.69
C LEU A 267 9.30 -9.43 -6.19
N MET A 268 9.19 -10.67 -6.67
CA MET A 268 9.31 -10.99 -8.09
C MET A 268 8.22 -10.31 -8.92
N GLU A 269 6.98 -10.27 -8.43
CA GLU A 269 5.89 -9.57 -9.10
C GLU A 269 6.13 -8.06 -9.17
N ILE A 270 6.59 -7.44 -8.07
CA ILE A 270 6.99 -6.02 -8.03
C ILE A 270 8.11 -5.77 -9.05
N HIS A 271 9.12 -6.63 -9.11
CA HIS A 271 10.21 -6.51 -10.08
C HIS A 271 9.71 -6.61 -11.52
N ASN A 272 8.75 -7.49 -11.80
CA ASN A 272 8.14 -7.61 -13.13
C ASN A 272 7.39 -6.32 -13.51
N LEU A 273 6.61 -5.73 -12.59
CA LEU A 273 5.93 -4.47 -12.81
C LEU A 273 6.92 -3.33 -13.12
N LEU A 274 8.01 -3.24 -12.36
CA LEU A 274 9.05 -2.22 -12.57
C LEU A 274 9.73 -2.36 -13.94
N ILE A 275 10.18 -3.56 -14.32
CA ILE A 275 10.88 -3.74 -15.59
C ILE A 275 9.95 -3.58 -16.80
N CYS A 276 8.69 -4.03 -16.70
CA CYS A 276 7.68 -3.80 -17.72
C CYS A 276 7.43 -2.30 -17.89
N SER A 277 7.27 -1.57 -16.79
CA SER A 277 7.10 -0.11 -16.85
C SER A 277 8.28 0.58 -17.51
N VAL A 278 9.53 0.25 -17.15
CA VAL A 278 10.74 0.82 -17.77
C VAL A 278 10.77 0.56 -19.28
N LYS A 279 10.48 -0.69 -19.70
CA LYS A 279 10.46 -1.07 -21.12
C LYS A 279 9.36 -0.36 -21.93
N SER A 280 8.33 0.16 -21.28
CA SER A 280 7.25 0.95 -21.89
C SER A 280 7.58 2.43 -22.07
N CYS A 281 8.80 2.88 -21.78
CA CYS A 281 9.25 4.23 -22.16
C CYS A 281 9.03 4.48 -23.67
N PRO A 282 8.60 5.68 -24.08
CA PRO A 282 8.68 6.96 -23.34
C PRO A 282 7.35 7.41 -22.68
N ASN A 283 6.45 6.51 -22.27
CA ASN A 283 5.28 6.89 -21.46
C ASN A 283 5.70 7.73 -20.23
N MET A 284 4.96 8.80 -19.91
CA MET A 284 5.26 9.70 -18.80
C MET A 284 5.45 8.97 -17.46
N ASP A 285 4.64 7.97 -17.16
CA ASP A 285 4.77 7.23 -15.89
C ASP A 285 5.98 6.29 -15.92
N SER A 286 6.20 5.61 -17.05
CA SER A 286 7.41 4.80 -17.30
C SER A 286 8.70 5.61 -17.15
N VAL A 287 8.72 6.86 -17.61
CA VAL A 287 9.86 7.77 -17.51
C VAL A 287 10.17 8.11 -16.04
N LYS A 288 9.15 8.34 -15.21
CA LYS A 288 9.34 8.61 -13.78
C LYS A 288 9.83 7.36 -13.04
N ILE A 289 9.27 6.19 -13.36
CA ILE A 289 9.70 4.90 -12.80
C ILE A 289 11.15 4.59 -13.16
N LEU A 290 11.58 4.89 -14.39
CA LEU A 290 12.99 4.80 -14.76
C LEU A 290 13.86 5.70 -13.86
N GLY A 291 13.45 6.94 -13.64
CA GLY A 291 14.10 7.88 -12.73
C GLY A 291 14.24 7.35 -11.30
N TYR A 292 13.14 6.83 -10.76
CA TYR A 292 13.10 6.17 -9.45
C TYR A 292 14.11 5.02 -9.38
N CYS A 293 14.08 4.10 -10.36
CA CYS A 293 14.95 2.93 -10.39
C CYS A 293 16.44 3.33 -10.43
N LEU A 294 16.80 4.34 -11.23
CA LEU A 294 18.15 4.87 -11.30
C LEU A 294 18.58 5.55 -9.99
N ASN A 295 17.67 6.25 -9.31
CA ASN A 295 17.99 6.95 -8.06
C ASN A 295 18.22 5.98 -6.90
N VAL A 296 17.44 4.90 -6.85
CA VAL A 296 17.49 3.92 -5.78
C VAL A 296 18.62 2.90 -5.97
N MET A 297 18.71 2.32 -7.17
CA MET A 297 19.66 1.24 -7.47
C MET A 297 21.03 1.76 -7.90
N GLY A 298 21.12 2.99 -8.40
CA GLY A 298 22.36 3.58 -8.91
C GLY A 298 22.82 2.98 -10.25
N PHE A 299 24.00 3.41 -10.70
CA PHE A 299 24.58 3.04 -12.00
C PHE A 299 25.45 1.78 -11.97
N GLU A 300 25.91 1.39 -10.78
CA GLU A 300 26.82 0.28 -10.59
C GLU A 300 26.07 -0.93 -10.04
N PRO A 301 25.97 -2.04 -10.79
CA PRO A 301 25.38 -3.26 -10.30
C PRO A 301 26.07 -3.75 -9.03
N VAL A 302 25.26 -4.22 -8.08
CA VAL A 302 25.75 -4.86 -6.87
C VAL A 302 26.65 -6.05 -7.22
N ASP A 303 27.81 -6.11 -6.57
CA ASP A 303 28.80 -7.18 -6.73
C ASP A 303 28.14 -8.57 -6.62
N LYS A 304 28.55 -9.51 -7.46
CA LYS A 304 28.04 -10.88 -7.52
C LYS A 304 28.27 -11.64 -6.22
N ASP A 305 29.38 -11.36 -5.54
CA ASP A 305 29.80 -12.04 -4.33
C ASP A 305 29.18 -11.43 -3.06
N SER A 306 28.56 -10.24 -3.18
CA SER A 306 27.84 -9.61 -2.08
C SER A 306 26.53 -10.32 -1.76
N GLN A 307 26.24 -10.55 -0.48
CA GLN A 307 24.91 -10.98 -0.04
C GLN A 307 23.90 -9.82 -0.09
N TYR A 308 24.36 -8.62 0.23
CA TYR A 308 23.57 -7.40 0.07
C TYR A 308 23.19 -7.24 -1.41
N GLY A 309 21.94 -6.85 -1.67
CA GLY A 309 21.40 -6.64 -3.02
C GLY A 309 21.18 -7.88 -3.90
N SER A 310 21.52 -9.08 -3.42
CA SER A 310 21.34 -10.34 -4.17
C SER A 310 19.91 -10.58 -4.68
N CYS A 311 18.91 -10.19 -3.88
CA CYS A 311 17.49 -10.32 -4.20
C CYS A 311 16.99 -9.45 -5.37
N TRP A 312 17.62 -8.29 -5.60
CA TRP A 312 17.22 -7.32 -6.65
C TRP A 312 18.32 -7.14 -7.72
N ARG A 313 19.45 -7.84 -7.59
CA ARG A 313 20.54 -7.85 -8.58
C ARG A 313 20.06 -8.16 -10.00
N LYS A 314 19.16 -9.13 -10.15
CA LYS A 314 18.64 -9.54 -11.48
C LYS A 314 17.91 -8.38 -12.18
N ILE A 315 17.04 -7.67 -11.47
CA ILE A 315 16.34 -6.52 -12.04
C ILE A 315 17.31 -5.35 -12.29
N HIS A 316 18.28 -5.12 -11.41
CA HIS A 316 19.26 -4.06 -11.61
C HIS A 316 20.12 -4.28 -12.85
N LEU A 317 20.58 -5.52 -13.08
CA LEU A 317 21.30 -5.86 -14.31
C LEU A 317 20.44 -5.64 -15.55
N ALA A 318 19.17 -6.05 -15.51
CA ALA A 318 18.24 -5.82 -16.62
C ALA A 318 17.96 -4.34 -16.88
N LEU A 319 17.84 -3.53 -15.82
CA LEU A 319 17.70 -2.08 -15.89
C LEU A 319 18.92 -1.46 -16.57
N ILE A 320 20.13 -1.74 -16.07
CA ILE A 320 21.36 -1.16 -16.60
C ILE A 320 21.59 -1.58 -18.05
N ASP A 321 21.33 -2.84 -18.40
CA ASP A 321 21.42 -3.31 -19.79
C ASP A 321 20.46 -2.55 -20.72
N TRP A 322 19.20 -2.35 -20.31
CA TRP A 322 18.23 -1.58 -21.08
C TRP A 322 18.63 -0.11 -21.19
N VAL A 323 19.05 0.52 -20.09
CA VAL A 323 19.49 1.92 -20.07
C VAL A 323 20.67 2.13 -21.02
N LYS A 324 21.67 1.24 -21.00
CA LYS A 324 22.82 1.33 -21.90
C LYS A 324 22.40 1.31 -23.37
N LYS A 325 21.48 0.43 -23.75
CA LYS A 325 21.11 0.19 -25.15
C LYS A 325 20.15 1.23 -25.73
N ASP A 326 19.24 1.76 -24.92
CA ASP A 326 18.05 2.46 -25.44
C ASP A 326 17.92 3.92 -24.95
N ILE A 327 18.54 4.31 -23.83
CA ILE A 327 18.29 5.64 -23.24
C ILE A 327 18.76 6.80 -24.13
N ALA A 328 19.92 6.67 -24.80
CA ALA A 328 20.45 7.72 -25.67
C ALA A 328 19.50 8.03 -26.83
N THR A 329 19.00 6.97 -27.48
CA THR A 329 18.03 7.07 -28.59
C THR A 329 16.74 7.74 -28.13
N LEU A 330 16.24 7.40 -26.94
CA LEU A 330 15.03 8.00 -26.38
C LEU A 330 15.23 9.48 -26.02
N LEU A 331 16.36 9.85 -25.43
CA LEU A 331 16.66 11.24 -25.08
C LEU A 331 16.86 12.13 -26.30
N GLU A 332 17.39 11.60 -27.40
CA GLU A 332 17.45 12.33 -28.66
C GLU A 332 16.06 12.52 -29.29
N LYS A 333 15.25 11.47 -29.31
CA LYS A 333 13.91 11.52 -29.89
C LYS A 333 12.93 12.36 -29.05
N TYR A 334 13.09 12.35 -27.73
CA TYR A 334 12.23 13.04 -26.76
C TYR A 334 13.07 13.84 -25.76
N PRO A 335 13.60 15.02 -26.13
CA PRO A 335 14.50 15.79 -25.28
C PRO A 335 13.92 16.19 -23.91
N ARG A 336 12.59 16.34 -23.83
CA ARG A 336 11.89 16.66 -22.57
C ARG A 336 11.93 15.51 -21.55
N MET A 337 12.21 14.28 -21.99
CA MET A 337 12.28 13.11 -21.12
C MET A 337 13.32 13.27 -20.01
N ALA A 338 14.47 13.91 -20.27
CA ALA A 338 15.48 14.15 -19.23
C ALA A 338 14.91 14.95 -18.05
N GLY A 339 14.15 16.01 -18.35
CA GLY A 339 13.52 16.86 -17.35
C GLY A 339 12.39 16.17 -16.58
N GLU A 340 11.87 15.05 -17.07
CA GLU A 340 10.85 14.22 -16.41
C GLU A 340 11.45 13.01 -15.67
N CYS A 341 12.51 12.41 -16.21
CA CYS A 341 13.20 11.22 -15.70
C CYS A 341 14.16 11.53 -14.56
N PHE A 342 14.99 12.55 -14.71
CA PHE A 342 16.16 12.72 -13.86
C PHE A 342 15.79 13.44 -12.56
N VAL A 343 16.22 12.84 -11.45
CA VAL A 343 16.26 13.52 -10.15
C VAL A 343 17.34 14.60 -10.17
N GLU A 344 17.28 15.53 -9.22
CA GLU A 344 18.35 16.50 -9.05
C GLU A 344 19.72 15.84 -8.95
N GLY A 345 20.72 16.41 -9.63
CA GLY A 345 22.08 15.86 -9.74
C GLY A 345 22.29 14.81 -10.85
N MET A 346 21.23 14.30 -11.51
CA MET A 346 21.38 13.43 -12.68
C MET A 346 21.38 14.23 -14.00
N SER A 347 22.25 13.84 -14.94
CA SER A 347 22.35 14.47 -16.26
C SER A 347 22.74 13.48 -17.35
N TYR A 348 22.39 13.80 -18.60
CA TYR A 348 22.86 13.11 -19.79
C TYR A 348 23.95 13.94 -20.48
N ASP A 349 25.13 13.35 -20.60
CA ASP A 349 26.27 13.90 -21.34
C ASP A 349 26.33 13.21 -22.72
N LYS A 350 25.82 13.93 -23.71
CA LYS A 350 25.72 13.46 -25.10
C LYS A 350 27.10 13.28 -25.75
N GLU A 351 28.03 14.19 -25.49
CA GLU A 351 29.36 14.19 -26.11
C GLU A 351 30.15 12.94 -25.72
N ASN A 352 30.06 12.55 -24.45
CA ASN A 352 30.77 11.39 -23.93
C ASN A 352 29.91 10.11 -23.90
N SER A 353 28.68 10.15 -24.42
CA SER A 353 27.71 9.04 -24.39
C SER A 353 27.62 8.40 -23.00
N ARG A 354 27.28 9.21 -22.00
CA ARG A 354 27.19 8.76 -20.61
C ARG A 354 26.07 9.45 -19.84
N LEU A 355 25.51 8.74 -18.87
CA LEU A 355 24.76 9.35 -17.78
C LEU A 355 25.72 9.70 -16.65
N ALA A 356 25.49 10.82 -15.99
CA ALA A 356 26.25 11.25 -14.82
C ALA A 356 25.29 11.50 -13.66
N ILE A 357 25.76 11.19 -12.46
CA ILE A 357 25.06 11.53 -11.22
C ILE A 357 26.05 12.19 -10.28
N HIS A 358 25.72 13.41 -9.87
CA HIS A 358 26.54 14.26 -9.00
C HIS A 358 26.03 14.17 -7.57
N TYR A 359 26.88 13.69 -6.67
CA TYR A 359 26.60 13.62 -5.24
C TYR A 359 27.16 14.86 -4.55
N GLN A 360 26.26 15.69 -4.03
CA GLN A 360 26.60 16.77 -3.10
C GLN A 360 26.35 16.27 -1.68
N TRP A 361 27.42 15.92 -0.97
CA TRP A 361 27.38 15.64 0.46
C TRP A 361 27.63 16.96 1.21
N GLU A 362 26.87 17.26 2.27
CA GLU A 362 27.02 18.51 3.03
C GLU A 362 28.37 18.61 3.75
N ASP A 363 29.04 17.47 3.98
CA ASP A 363 30.25 17.36 4.81
C ASP A 363 31.52 16.90 4.04
N GLU A 364 31.45 16.63 2.73
CA GLU A 364 32.63 16.24 1.93
C GLU A 364 33.06 17.37 0.99
N ALA A 365 34.35 17.73 1.04
CA ALA A 365 34.95 18.82 0.26
C ALA A 365 35.14 18.49 -1.24
N GLU A 366 34.86 17.26 -1.67
CA GLU A 366 34.99 16.82 -3.06
C GLU A 366 33.65 16.40 -3.65
N ASP A 367 33.22 17.12 -4.69
CA ASP A 367 32.12 16.72 -5.55
C ASP A 367 32.41 15.33 -6.15
N SER A 368 31.64 14.31 -5.77
CA SER A 368 31.79 12.97 -6.34
C SER A 368 30.79 12.73 -7.47
N TYR A 369 31.28 12.16 -8.56
CA TYR A 369 30.49 11.78 -9.73
C TYR A 369 30.52 10.28 -9.94
N CYS A 370 29.36 9.69 -10.22
CA CYS A 370 29.28 8.34 -10.79
C CYS A 370 28.79 8.43 -12.23
N TYR A 371 29.39 7.63 -13.11
CA TYR A 371 29.13 7.66 -14.54
C TYR A 371 28.66 6.30 -15.04
N LEU A 372 27.66 6.30 -15.91
CA LEU A 372 27.24 5.14 -16.67
C LEU A 372 27.51 5.39 -18.15
N LYS A 373 28.47 4.66 -18.72
CA LYS A 373 28.66 4.65 -20.19
C LYS A 373 27.46 3.98 -20.86
N ILE A 374 26.92 4.60 -21.89
CA ILE A 374 25.78 4.12 -22.68
C ILE A 374 26.14 4.03 -24.16
N ASP A 375 25.37 3.27 -24.92
CA ASP A 375 25.56 3.14 -26.36
C ASP A 375 25.13 4.45 -27.05
N PRO A 376 25.79 4.82 -28.17
CA PRO A 376 25.37 5.98 -28.94
C PRO A 376 23.96 5.77 -29.52
N PRO A 377 23.24 6.84 -29.84
CA PRO A 377 21.90 6.78 -30.43
C PRO A 377 21.90 5.91 -31.70
N LYS A 378 20.90 5.04 -31.83
CA LYS A 378 20.74 4.23 -33.05
C LYS A 378 20.33 5.16 -34.20
N PRO A 379 20.91 5.02 -35.41
CA PRO A 379 20.52 5.84 -36.55
C PRO A 379 19.02 5.67 -36.83
N MET A 380 18.30 6.78 -36.96
CA MET A 380 16.88 6.74 -37.30
C MET A 380 16.73 6.11 -38.69
N SER A 381 16.09 4.94 -38.78
CA SER A 381 15.64 4.41 -40.06
C SER A 381 14.61 5.41 -40.62
N MET A 382 14.97 6.05 -41.73
CA MET A 382 14.08 6.95 -42.49
C MET A 382 12.84 6.23 -43.00
#